data_AF-A0A1I0W433-F1
#
_entry.id   AF-A0A1I0W433-F1
#
_cell.length_a   1.000
_cell.length_b   1.000
_cell.length_c   1.000
_cell.angle_alpha   90.00
_cell.angle_beta   90.00
_cell.angle_gamma   90.00
#
_symmetry.space_group_name_H-M   'P 1'
#
loop_
_entity.id
_entity.type
_entity.pdbx_description
1 polymer ?
#
loop_
_entity_poly.entity_id
_entity_poly.type
_entity_poly.pdbx_seq_one_letter_code
_entity_poly.pdbx_strand_id
1 'polypeptide(L)'
;MPTIANFPADLLEEHMNWHHAHHVDDPSQLRPGYGSQFLQFHRGFIRRALDWYGRQSYDSSLVAPWQRVPEAIRQAPCYDRSAEARILMQPQTFRTADELGLFIEGSGLHGCIHETAAAVFNEPDLNDFDVAPRNTLFYNIHGMIDGWYRNWEAAGRVNQGMLEWGGRFVADAGERADSAETEEMLRYVPESGRWWLGRVPEGSSTRGKFLPLKWRLIGENGVVGAKPDARFLRVWDTDGDGRSEVLYYSLPDGKWWEGKLSAGKLNWQEIKRSLA
;
A
#
# COMPACT_ATOMS: atom_id res chain seq x y z
N MET A 1 -0.57 6.73 -24.54
CA MET A 1 0.49 7.77 -24.51
C MET A 1 0.72 8.10 -23.05
N PRO A 2 1.96 8.11 -22.57
CA PRO A 2 2.27 8.29 -21.16
C PRO A 2 2.10 9.74 -20.66
N THR A 3 2.14 10.75 -21.53
CA THR A 3 1.80 12.12 -21.12
C THR A 3 0.29 12.32 -21.00
N ILE A 4 -0.16 12.84 -19.86
CA ILE A 4 -1.55 13.15 -19.52
C ILE A 4 -1.89 14.54 -20.05
N ALA A 5 -2.86 14.61 -20.97
CA ALA A 5 -3.33 15.87 -21.51
C ALA A 5 -4.08 16.70 -20.44
N ASN A 6 -3.96 18.04 -20.53
CA ASN A 6 -4.68 18.99 -19.68
C ASN A 6 -4.50 18.77 -18.16
N PHE A 7 -3.33 18.26 -17.75
CA PHE A 7 -3.04 18.03 -16.34
C PHE A 7 -3.22 19.31 -15.50
N PRO A 8 -3.88 19.26 -14.32
CA PRO A 8 -4.17 20.45 -13.52
C PRO A 8 -2.89 21.18 -13.09
N ALA A 9 -2.82 22.47 -13.41
CA ALA A 9 -1.63 23.29 -13.14
C ALA A 9 -1.38 23.48 -11.64
N ASP A 10 -2.44 23.56 -10.84
CA ASP A 10 -2.40 23.65 -9.38
C ASP A 10 -1.81 22.40 -8.73
N LEU A 11 -2.21 21.20 -9.19
CA LEU A 11 -1.60 19.95 -8.73
C LEU A 11 -0.13 19.88 -9.13
N LEU A 12 0.22 20.29 -10.35
CA LEU A 12 1.61 20.28 -10.78
C LEU A 12 2.48 21.21 -9.93
N GLU A 13 2.00 22.43 -9.68
CA GLU A 13 2.68 23.41 -8.86
C GLU A 13 2.83 22.92 -7.41
N GLU A 14 1.81 22.26 -6.86
CA GLU A 14 1.86 21.65 -5.53
C GLU A 14 2.98 20.61 -5.41
N HIS A 15 3.09 19.70 -6.39
CA HIS A 15 4.14 18.67 -6.43
C HIS A 15 5.54 19.29 -6.52
N MET A 16 5.73 20.20 -7.49
CA MET A 16 6.97 20.95 -7.69
C MET A 16 7.40 21.66 -6.39
N ASN A 17 6.48 22.41 -5.76
CA ASN A 17 6.77 23.16 -4.54
C ASN A 17 7.11 22.24 -3.37
N TRP A 18 6.45 21.07 -3.26
CA TRP A 18 6.78 20.10 -2.22
C TRP A 18 8.20 19.55 -2.40
N HIS A 19 8.56 19.12 -3.62
CA HIS A 19 9.92 18.62 -3.90
C HIS A 19 10.98 19.70 -3.72
N HIS A 20 10.78 20.92 -4.22
CA HIS A 20 11.74 22.01 -4.03
C HIS A 20 11.96 22.38 -2.55
N ALA A 21 10.96 22.17 -1.68
CA ALA A 21 11.09 22.43 -0.26
C ALA A 21 11.74 21.28 0.54
N HIS A 22 11.70 20.04 0.03
CA HIS A 22 12.08 18.84 0.80
C HIS A 22 13.17 18.00 0.14
N HIS A 23 13.52 18.25 -1.12
CA HIS A 23 14.55 17.52 -1.84
C HIS A 23 15.93 17.72 -1.21
N VAL A 24 16.67 16.62 -1.10
CA VAL A 24 18.08 16.61 -0.71
C VAL A 24 18.84 15.73 -1.69
N ASP A 25 19.99 16.19 -2.16
CA ASP A 25 20.82 15.42 -3.11
C ASP A 25 21.49 14.20 -2.45
N ASP A 26 21.71 14.27 -1.14
CA ASP A 26 22.33 13.22 -0.34
C ASP A 26 21.28 12.63 0.60
N PRO A 27 20.81 11.39 0.35
CA PRO A 27 19.78 10.76 1.18
C PRO A 27 20.20 10.56 2.64
N SER A 28 21.49 10.63 2.98
CA SER A 28 21.95 10.60 4.37
C SER A 28 21.58 11.86 5.16
N GLN A 29 21.15 12.92 4.48
CA GLN A 29 20.74 14.20 5.07
C GLN A 29 19.23 14.29 5.37
N LEU A 30 18.46 13.24 5.05
CA LEU A 30 17.04 13.18 5.33
C LEU A 30 16.78 13.28 6.85
N ARG A 31 15.85 14.17 7.22
CA ARG A 31 15.56 14.49 8.62
C ARG A 31 14.49 13.57 9.20
N PRO A 32 14.47 13.33 10.53
CA PRO A 32 13.34 12.68 11.19
C PRO A 32 12.01 13.35 10.83
N GLY A 33 11.00 12.55 10.52
CA GLY A 33 9.69 13.01 10.06
C GLY A 33 9.54 13.11 8.54
N TYR A 34 10.64 13.13 7.77
CA TYR A 34 10.58 13.21 6.30
C TYR A 34 9.88 12.00 5.68
N GLY A 35 10.21 10.78 6.12
CA GLY A 35 9.65 9.57 5.53
C GLY A 35 8.13 9.50 5.67
N SER A 36 7.61 9.93 6.82
CA SER A 36 6.16 9.99 7.03
C SER A 36 5.51 11.05 6.15
N GLN A 37 6.16 12.20 5.96
CA GLN A 37 5.67 13.27 5.08
C GLN A 37 5.68 12.84 3.62
N PHE A 38 6.76 12.20 3.15
CA PHE A 38 6.89 11.63 1.81
C PHE A 38 5.74 10.69 1.48
N LEU A 39 5.51 9.69 2.34
CA LEU A 39 4.45 8.69 2.13
C LEU A 39 3.05 9.32 2.13
N GLN A 40 2.76 10.20 3.09
CA GLN A 40 1.45 10.84 3.22
C GLN A 40 1.18 11.84 2.11
N PHE A 41 2.18 12.63 1.72
CA PHE A 41 2.08 13.59 0.63
C PHE A 41 1.75 12.86 -0.68
N HIS A 42 2.57 11.88 -1.07
CA HIS A 42 2.37 11.17 -2.34
C HIS A 42 1.06 10.40 -2.37
N ARG A 43 0.66 9.72 -1.29
CA ARG A 43 -0.67 9.09 -1.15
C ARG A 43 -1.80 10.10 -1.40
N GLY A 44 -1.74 11.26 -0.74
CA GLY A 44 -2.76 12.30 -0.89
C GLY A 44 -2.75 12.99 -2.26
N PHE A 45 -1.56 13.13 -2.84
CA PHE A 45 -1.33 13.71 -4.15
C PHE A 45 -1.90 12.82 -5.27
N ILE A 46 -1.45 11.56 -5.36
CA ILE A 46 -1.90 10.63 -6.41
C ILE A 46 -3.41 10.44 -6.34
N ARG A 47 -3.99 10.43 -5.14
CA ARG A 47 -5.44 10.34 -4.96
C ARG A 47 -6.18 11.50 -5.64
N ARG A 48 -5.81 12.75 -5.35
CA ARG A 48 -6.48 13.93 -5.95
C ARG A 48 -6.28 13.98 -7.46
N ALA A 49 -5.09 13.62 -7.93
CA ALA A 49 -4.80 13.56 -9.36
C ALA A 49 -5.61 12.46 -10.07
N LEU A 50 -5.68 11.25 -9.53
CA LEU A 50 -6.48 10.14 -10.08
C LEU A 50 -7.99 10.42 -10.01
N ASP A 51 -8.43 11.13 -8.97
CA ASP A 51 -9.80 11.59 -8.83
C ASP A 51 -10.22 12.55 -9.94
N TRP A 52 -9.33 13.46 -10.33
CA TRP A 52 -9.51 14.34 -11.49
C TRP A 52 -9.43 13.55 -12.80
N TYR A 53 -8.43 12.67 -12.93
CA TYR A 53 -8.17 11.84 -14.11
C TYR A 53 -9.41 11.01 -14.49
N GLY A 54 -10.03 10.35 -13.51
CA GLY A 54 -11.25 9.57 -13.72
C GLY A 54 -12.45 10.39 -14.19
N ARG A 55 -12.53 11.68 -13.86
CA ARG A 55 -13.58 12.58 -14.37
C ARG A 55 -13.37 12.97 -15.84
N GLN A 56 -12.14 12.84 -16.36
CA GLN A 56 -11.82 13.13 -17.76
C GLN A 56 -12.18 11.98 -18.71
N SER A 57 -12.71 10.85 -18.19
CA SER A 57 -12.95 9.62 -18.96
C SER A 57 -11.68 9.08 -19.63
N TYR A 58 -10.53 9.35 -19.03
CA TYR A 58 -9.25 8.78 -19.44
C TYR A 58 -9.15 7.31 -19.04
N ASP A 59 -8.31 6.56 -19.74
CA ASP A 59 -8.12 5.12 -19.53
C ASP A 59 -7.40 4.85 -18.20
N SER A 60 -8.15 4.40 -17.20
CA SER A 60 -7.63 4.09 -15.87
C SER A 60 -6.59 2.97 -15.87
N SER A 61 -6.51 2.14 -16.91
CA SER A 61 -5.49 1.09 -17.00
C SER A 61 -4.08 1.64 -17.15
N LEU A 62 -3.93 2.85 -17.71
CA LEU A 62 -2.62 3.48 -17.91
C LEU A 62 -1.99 3.95 -16.60
N VAL A 63 -2.81 4.26 -15.60
CA VAL A 63 -2.38 4.78 -14.28
C VAL A 63 -2.53 3.77 -13.15
N ALA A 64 -2.84 2.51 -13.49
CA ALA A 64 -3.00 1.44 -12.52
C ALA A 64 -1.69 1.16 -11.77
N PRO A 65 -1.67 1.02 -10.44
CA PRO A 65 -0.45 0.73 -9.69
C PRO A 65 0.31 -0.48 -10.24
N TRP A 66 1.63 -0.38 -10.33
CA TRP A 66 2.43 -1.57 -10.58
C TRP A 66 2.33 -2.52 -9.38
N GLN A 67 2.06 -3.81 -9.65
CA GLN A 67 2.02 -4.83 -8.58
C GLN A 67 3.42 -5.17 -8.06
N ARG A 68 4.44 -4.92 -8.89
CA ARG A 68 5.85 -5.14 -8.60
C ARG A 68 6.68 -4.26 -9.52
N VAL A 69 7.90 -3.96 -9.12
CA VAL A 69 8.83 -3.23 -10.00
C VAL A 69 9.09 -4.05 -11.28
N PRO A 70 8.98 -3.45 -12.48
CA PRO A 70 9.30 -4.11 -13.74
C PRO A 70 10.70 -4.73 -13.74
N GLU A 71 10.85 -5.94 -14.30
CA GLU A 71 12.13 -6.66 -14.23
C GLU A 71 13.28 -5.92 -14.92
N ALA A 72 13.00 -5.18 -15.99
CA ALA A 72 13.99 -4.32 -16.65
C ALA A 72 14.57 -3.27 -15.68
N ILE A 73 13.76 -2.73 -14.78
CA ILE A 73 14.20 -1.80 -13.73
C ILE A 73 14.93 -2.56 -12.61
N ARG A 74 14.40 -3.72 -12.18
CA ARG A 74 15.04 -4.56 -11.15
C ARG A 74 16.45 -5.04 -11.53
N GLN A 75 16.79 -5.05 -12.81
CA GLN A 75 18.11 -5.43 -13.33
C GLN A 75 19.09 -4.26 -13.39
N ALA A 76 18.65 -3.02 -13.14
CA ALA A 76 19.54 -1.88 -13.15
C ALA A 76 20.59 -1.95 -12.03
N PRO A 77 21.82 -1.48 -12.29
CA PRO A 77 22.90 -1.51 -11.30
C PRO A 77 22.58 -0.76 -9.99
N CYS A 78 21.77 0.31 -10.06
CA CYS A 78 21.37 1.09 -8.88
C CYS A 78 20.31 0.39 -8.01
N TYR A 79 19.68 -0.68 -8.51
CA TYR A 79 18.46 -1.20 -7.90
C TYR A 79 18.76 -2.15 -6.73
N ASP A 80 18.41 -1.75 -5.52
CA ASP A 80 18.57 -2.57 -4.32
C ASP A 80 17.43 -3.60 -4.17
N ARG A 81 17.66 -4.79 -4.71
CA ARG A 81 16.74 -5.95 -4.57
C ARG A 81 16.54 -6.38 -3.11
N SER A 82 17.52 -6.14 -2.23
CA SER A 82 17.41 -6.50 -0.81
C SER A 82 16.51 -5.51 -0.06
N ALA A 83 16.57 -4.22 -0.42
CA ALA A 83 15.65 -3.22 0.10
C ALA A 83 14.20 -3.52 -0.31
N GLU A 84 13.95 -3.81 -1.59
CA GLU A 84 12.62 -4.25 -2.05
C GLU A 84 12.15 -5.49 -1.28
N ALA A 85 13.01 -6.50 -1.13
CA ALA A 85 12.67 -7.72 -0.40
C ALA A 85 12.31 -7.45 1.07
N ARG A 86 12.99 -6.51 1.75
CA ARG A 86 12.64 -6.13 3.13
C ARG A 86 11.27 -5.47 3.20
N ILE A 87 10.98 -4.54 2.27
CA ILE A 87 9.68 -3.87 2.19
C ILE A 87 8.55 -4.88 1.98
N LEU A 88 8.73 -5.82 1.05
CA LEU A 88 7.70 -6.79 0.70
C LEU A 88 7.54 -7.91 1.73
N MET A 89 8.65 -8.47 2.22
CA MET A 89 8.63 -9.72 2.99
C MET A 89 8.76 -9.51 4.49
N GLN A 90 9.25 -8.34 4.91
CA GLN A 90 9.49 -8.02 6.31
C GLN A 90 9.01 -6.59 6.68
N PRO A 91 7.81 -6.14 6.23
CA PRO A 91 7.34 -4.80 6.51
C PRO A 91 7.23 -4.51 8.02
N GLN A 92 6.92 -5.50 8.84
CA GLN A 92 6.86 -5.37 10.30
C GLN A 92 8.19 -4.94 10.95
N THR A 93 9.31 -4.96 10.21
CA THR A 93 10.60 -4.49 10.71
C THR A 93 10.70 -2.96 10.78
N PHE A 94 9.82 -2.22 10.10
CA PHE A 94 9.75 -0.76 10.20
C PHE A 94 8.80 -0.39 11.35
N ARG A 95 9.30 0.33 12.35
CA ARG A 95 8.52 0.67 13.56
C ARG A 95 7.51 1.77 13.32
N THR A 96 7.80 2.68 12.39
CA THR A 96 6.98 3.86 12.08
C THR A 96 6.89 4.06 10.58
N ALA A 97 5.87 4.81 10.13
CA ALA A 97 5.77 5.25 8.74
C ALA A 97 6.99 6.07 8.32
N ASP A 98 7.56 6.82 9.28
CA ASP A 98 8.79 7.58 9.06
C ASP A 98 9.99 6.68 8.73
N GLU A 99 10.18 5.59 9.48
CA GLU A 99 11.24 4.62 9.21
C GLU A 99 11.07 3.94 7.84
N LEU A 100 9.85 3.59 7.47
CA LEU A 100 9.55 3.00 6.16
C LEU A 100 9.85 4.00 5.02
N GLY A 101 9.33 5.23 5.11
CA GLY A 101 9.51 6.24 4.07
C GLY A 101 10.97 6.66 3.92
N LEU A 102 11.67 6.86 5.04
CA LEU A 102 13.12 7.13 5.04
C LEU A 102 13.91 5.97 4.43
N PHE A 103 13.47 4.73 4.62
CA PHE A 103 14.14 3.58 4.01
C PHE A 103 13.93 3.53 2.49
N ILE A 104 12.71 3.76 2.01
CA ILE A 104 12.37 3.77 0.58
C ILE A 104 13.19 4.83 -0.18
N GLU A 105 13.31 6.02 0.41
CA GLU A 105 14.05 7.15 -0.15
C GLU A 105 15.56 6.99 0.07
N GLY A 106 15.96 6.70 1.30
CA GLY A 106 17.34 6.64 1.78
C GLY A 106 18.15 5.47 1.24
N SER A 107 17.51 4.36 0.83
CA SER A 107 18.21 3.25 0.19
C SER A 107 18.50 3.49 -1.30
N GLY A 108 18.08 4.64 -1.86
CA GLY A 108 18.17 4.93 -3.29
C GLY A 108 17.19 4.12 -4.16
N LEU A 109 16.31 3.31 -3.55
CA LEU A 109 15.38 2.44 -4.27
C LEU A 109 14.39 3.27 -5.10
N HIS A 110 13.76 4.28 -4.49
CA HIS A 110 12.81 5.14 -5.19
C HIS A 110 13.46 5.91 -6.34
N GLY A 111 14.59 6.58 -6.08
CA GLY A 111 15.32 7.32 -7.11
C GLY A 111 15.74 6.43 -8.29
N CYS A 112 16.27 5.24 -8.02
CA CYS A 112 16.63 4.28 -9.06
C CYS A 112 15.43 3.84 -9.91
N ILE A 113 14.24 3.68 -9.30
CA ILE A 113 13.02 3.35 -10.04
C ILE A 113 12.67 4.49 -11.01
N HIS A 114 12.69 5.75 -10.58
CA HIS A 114 12.41 6.90 -11.45
C HIS A 114 13.43 7.02 -12.59
N GLU A 115 14.72 7.04 -12.27
CA GLU A 115 15.81 7.19 -13.24
C GLU A 115 15.77 6.08 -14.30
N THR A 116 15.64 4.83 -13.84
CA THR A 116 15.65 3.69 -14.74
C THR A 116 14.36 3.59 -15.54
N ALA A 117 13.20 3.89 -14.94
CA ALA A 117 11.94 3.91 -15.68
C ALA A 117 11.96 4.97 -16.79
N ALA A 118 12.46 6.16 -16.50
CA ALA A 118 12.61 7.23 -17.48
C ALA A 118 13.48 6.78 -18.67
N ALA A 119 14.58 6.08 -18.40
CA ALA A 119 15.46 5.53 -19.44
C ALA A 119 14.81 4.37 -20.23
N VAL A 120 14.27 3.37 -19.53
CA VAL A 120 13.72 2.14 -20.12
C VAL A 120 12.48 2.42 -20.98
N PHE A 121 11.62 3.33 -20.53
CA PHE A 121 10.38 3.66 -21.24
C PHE A 121 10.54 4.87 -22.17
N ASN A 122 11.73 5.50 -22.22
CA ASN A 122 11.99 6.71 -23.01
C ASN A 122 11.07 7.88 -22.62
N GLU A 123 10.95 8.11 -21.31
CA GLU A 123 10.07 9.08 -20.68
C GLU A 123 10.88 10.01 -19.75
N PRO A 124 11.66 10.96 -20.31
CA PRO A 124 12.58 11.80 -19.53
C PRO A 124 11.86 12.63 -18.46
N ASP A 125 10.64 13.10 -18.75
CA ASP A 125 9.80 13.87 -17.82
C ASP A 125 9.51 13.10 -16.51
N LEU A 126 9.59 11.76 -16.51
CA LEU A 126 9.37 10.95 -15.32
C LEU A 126 10.45 11.14 -14.24
N ASN A 127 11.65 11.58 -14.63
CA ASN A 127 12.76 11.83 -13.72
C ASN A 127 12.98 13.32 -13.43
N ASP A 128 11.96 14.14 -13.66
CA ASP A 128 11.96 15.59 -13.40
C ASP A 128 10.82 15.93 -12.43
N PHE A 129 11.16 16.42 -11.23
CA PHE A 129 10.18 16.74 -10.19
C PHE A 129 9.15 17.79 -10.62
N ASP A 130 9.47 18.65 -11.60
CA ASP A 130 8.59 19.74 -12.01
C ASP A 130 7.47 19.26 -12.94
N VAL A 131 7.69 18.13 -13.62
CA VAL A 131 6.79 17.66 -14.69
C VAL A 131 6.36 16.20 -14.56
N ALA A 132 7.03 15.38 -13.73
CA ALA A 132 6.75 13.96 -13.57
C ALA A 132 5.27 13.61 -13.33
N PRO A 133 4.47 14.38 -12.56
CA PRO A 133 3.04 14.09 -12.37
C PRO A 133 2.21 14.09 -13.67
N ARG A 134 2.72 14.66 -14.76
CA ARG A 134 2.07 14.60 -16.08
C ARG A 134 2.28 13.26 -16.78
N ASN A 135 3.09 12.36 -16.24
CA ASN A 135 3.36 11.05 -16.81
C ASN A 135 2.50 9.97 -16.15
N THR A 136 1.88 9.06 -16.91
CA THR A 136 1.10 7.95 -16.34
C THR A 136 1.98 7.01 -15.49
N LEU A 137 3.27 6.86 -15.85
CA LEU A 137 4.26 6.06 -15.13
C LEU A 137 4.49 6.55 -13.70
N PHE A 138 4.32 7.85 -13.44
CA PHE A 138 4.35 8.41 -12.08
C PHE A 138 3.32 7.74 -11.18
N TYR A 139 2.10 7.53 -11.67
CA TYR A 139 1.02 6.89 -10.91
C TYR A 139 1.23 5.39 -10.77
N ASN A 140 1.83 4.75 -11.78
CA ASN A 140 2.20 3.34 -11.66
C ASN A 140 3.22 3.14 -10.51
N ILE A 141 4.24 4.01 -10.42
CA ILE A 141 5.30 3.99 -9.39
C ILE A 141 4.75 4.37 -8.01
N HIS A 142 4.14 5.55 -7.88
CA HIS A 142 3.67 6.02 -6.58
C HIS A 142 2.45 5.24 -6.08
N GLY A 143 1.62 4.70 -6.96
CA GLY A 143 0.57 3.75 -6.58
C GLY A 143 1.13 2.44 -6.02
N MET A 144 2.25 1.94 -6.57
CA MET A 144 2.96 0.77 -6.04
C MET A 144 3.57 1.06 -4.67
N ILE A 145 4.22 2.22 -4.50
CA ILE A 145 4.77 2.66 -3.20
C ILE A 145 3.67 2.84 -2.17
N ASP A 146 2.52 3.40 -2.56
CA ASP A 146 1.36 3.49 -1.67
C ASP A 146 0.83 2.09 -1.31
N GLY A 147 0.87 1.13 -2.25
CA GLY A 147 0.61 -0.28 -1.96
C GLY A 147 1.54 -0.84 -0.89
N TRP A 148 2.86 -0.62 -1.01
CA TRP A 148 3.82 -1.00 0.02
C TRP A 148 3.52 -0.36 1.37
N TYR A 149 3.12 0.91 1.37
CA TYR A 149 2.76 1.61 2.60
C TYR A 149 1.49 1.03 3.25
N ARG A 150 0.44 0.76 2.47
CA ARG A 150 -0.77 0.08 2.97
C ARG A 150 -0.46 -1.30 3.54
N ASN A 151 0.42 -2.05 2.87
CA ASN A 151 0.83 -3.37 3.35
C ASN A 151 1.64 -3.30 4.64
N TRP A 152 2.42 -2.23 4.85
CA TRP A 152 3.06 -1.98 6.14
C TRP A 152 2.03 -1.65 7.24
N GLU A 153 1.03 -0.82 6.95
CA GLU A 153 -0.08 -0.55 7.88
C GLU A 153 -0.79 -1.87 8.26
N ALA A 154 -0.86 -2.79 7.29
CA ALA A 154 -1.42 -4.13 7.40
C ALA A 154 -0.43 -5.21 7.83
N ALA A 155 0.82 -4.92 8.22
CA ALA A 155 1.79 -5.96 8.59
C ALA A 155 1.50 -6.63 9.95
N GLY A 156 0.58 -6.05 10.72
CA GLY A 156 0.08 -6.61 11.97
C GLY A 156 0.89 -6.22 13.19
N ARG A 157 0.20 -5.97 14.30
CA ARG A 157 0.77 -5.74 15.62
C ARG A 157 0.23 -6.80 16.57
N VAL A 158 1.10 -7.35 17.41
CA VAL A 158 0.68 -8.26 18.49
C VAL A 158 0.27 -7.41 19.68
N ASN A 159 -0.99 -7.56 20.12
CA ASN A 159 -1.55 -6.81 21.23
C ASN A 159 -2.24 -7.77 22.20
N GLN A 160 -1.70 -7.95 23.41
CA GLN A 160 -2.27 -8.84 24.44
C GLN A 160 -2.59 -10.28 23.94
N GLY A 161 -1.76 -10.85 23.06
CA GLY A 161 -1.97 -12.18 22.49
C GLY A 161 -2.93 -12.21 21.29
N MET A 162 -3.58 -11.10 20.98
CA MET A 162 -4.36 -10.91 19.75
C MET A 162 -3.44 -10.44 18.62
N LEU A 163 -3.78 -10.85 17.40
CA LEU A 163 -3.15 -10.35 16.20
C LEU A 163 -4.08 -9.31 15.58
N GLU A 164 -3.58 -8.10 15.38
CA GLU A 164 -4.36 -6.98 14.86
C GLU A 164 -3.68 -6.36 13.64
N TRP A 165 -4.40 -6.17 12.55
CA TRP A 165 -3.91 -5.57 11.31
C TRP A 165 -4.77 -4.36 10.96
N GLY A 166 -4.13 -3.21 10.75
CA GLY A 166 -4.81 -2.02 10.22
C GLY A 166 -4.87 -2.11 8.71
N GLY A 167 -5.92 -1.61 8.08
CA GLY A 167 -6.00 -1.61 6.62
C GLY A 167 -7.40 -1.41 6.13
N ARG A 168 -7.62 -1.76 4.86
CA ARG A 168 -8.93 -1.69 4.21
C ARG A 168 -9.34 -3.10 3.79
N PHE A 169 -10.45 -3.61 4.28
CA PHE A 169 -10.86 -5.01 4.07
C PHE A 169 -12.21 -5.13 3.34
N VAL A 170 -13.11 -4.15 3.49
CA VAL A 170 -14.39 -4.15 2.77
C VAL A 170 -14.39 -3.22 1.55
N ALA A 171 -15.24 -3.56 0.57
CA ALA A 171 -15.75 -2.58 -0.38
C ALA A 171 -17.10 -2.08 0.16
N ASP A 172 -17.15 -0.86 0.68
CA ASP A 172 -18.43 -0.23 1.00
C ASP A 172 -19.07 0.30 -0.30
N ALA A 173 -20.36 0.00 -0.49
CA ALA A 173 -21.09 0.42 -1.69
C ALA A 173 -21.26 1.94 -1.68
N GLY A 174 -20.51 2.63 -2.54
CA GLY A 174 -20.58 4.08 -2.71
C GLY A 174 -19.48 4.88 -2.00
N GLU A 175 -18.62 4.23 -1.21
CA GLU A 175 -17.39 4.88 -0.74
C GLU A 175 -16.24 4.59 -1.69
N ARG A 176 -15.62 5.66 -2.17
CA ARG A 176 -14.42 5.62 -3.00
C ARG A 176 -13.34 4.78 -2.32
N ALA A 177 -12.40 4.23 -3.09
CA ALA A 177 -11.35 3.39 -2.55
C ALA A 177 -10.37 4.11 -1.58
N ASP A 178 -10.68 5.38 -1.34
CA ASP A 178 -9.79 6.45 -1.06
C ASP A 178 -10.46 7.24 0.08
N SER A 179 -10.63 6.68 1.27
CA SER A 179 -10.90 7.49 2.46
C SER A 179 -9.80 7.19 3.46
N ALA A 180 -9.01 8.19 3.80
CA ALA A 180 -7.96 8.08 4.82
C ALA A 180 -8.56 7.97 6.24
N GLU A 181 -9.88 7.88 6.35
CA GLU A 181 -10.63 7.96 7.60
C GLU A 181 -11.31 6.65 7.99
N THR A 182 -11.37 5.64 7.11
CA THR A 182 -11.78 4.29 7.48
C THR A 182 -10.57 3.50 7.96
N GLU A 183 -10.08 3.83 9.16
CA GLU A 183 -9.18 2.94 9.89
C GLU A 183 -9.98 1.67 10.26
N GLU A 184 -9.92 0.67 9.39
CA GLU A 184 -10.43 -0.65 9.71
C GLU A 184 -9.35 -1.44 10.43
N MET A 185 -9.77 -2.24 11.39
CA MET A 185 -8.89 -3.12 12.13
C MET A 185 -9.39 -4.55 12.04
N LEU A 186 -8.62 -5.40 11.38
CA LEU A 186 -8.83 -6.83 11.42
C LEU A 186 -8.19 -7.39 12.69
N ARG A 187 -8.89 -8.25 13.40
CA ARG A 187 -8.39 -8.92 14.60
C ARG A 187 -8.61 -10.42 14.51
N TYR A 188 -7.56 -11.19 14.79
CA TYR A 188 -7.64 -12.63 15.04
C TYR A 188 -7.38 -12.92 16.52
N VAL A 189 -8.24 -13.74 17.11
CA VAL A 189 -8.15 -14.19 18.51
C VAL A 189 -7.75 -15.68 18.52
N PRO A 190 -6.46 -16.02 18.73
CA PRO A 190 -5.97 -17.39 18.59
C PRO A 190 -6.68 -18.42 19.48
N GLU A 191 -7.06 -18.02 20.70
CA GLU A 191 -7.70 -18.90 21.67
C GLU A 191 -9.04 -19.41 21.15
N SER A 192 -9.83 -18.51 20.55
CA SER A 192 -11.17 -18.81 20.04
C SER A 192 -11.20 -19.13 18.54
N GLY A 193 -10.13 -18.84 17.80
CA GLY A 193 -10.12 -18.95 16.34
C GLY A 193 -11.06 -17.97 15.65
N ARG A 194 -11.40 -16.83 16.27
CA ARG A 194 -12.38 -15.87 15.74
C ARG A 194 -11.72 -14.69 15.06
N TRP A 195 -12.35 -14.25 13.98
CA TRP A 195 -11.99 -13.07 13.20
C TRP A 195 -12.99 -11.96 13.40
N TRP A 196 -12.49 -10.76 13.68
CA TRP A 196 -13.31 -9.57 13.92
C TRP A 196 -12.85 -8.42 13.04
N LEU A 197 -13.81 -7.63 12.55
CA LEU A 197 -13.55 -6.35 11.90
C LEU A 197 -14.01 -5.23 12.83
N GLY A 198 -13.10 -4.35 13.21
CA GLY A 198 -13.38 -3.08 13.87
C GLY A 198 -13.45 -1.97 12.84
N ARG A 199 -14.47 -1.11 12.91
CA ARG A 199 -14.57 0.11 12.12
C ARG A 199 -14.93 1.29 13.02
N VAL A 200 -14.44 2.48 12.66
CA VAL A 200 -14.85 3.72 13.30
C VAL A 200 -16.33 4.00 12.97
N PRO A 201 -17.20 4.25 13.96
CA PRO A 201 -18.58 4.62 13.72
C PRO A 201 -18.66 5.96 12.98
N GLU A 202 -19.55 6.02 11.99
CA GLU A 202 -19.86 7.24 11.25
C GLU A 202 -20.18 8.41 12.20
N GLY A 203 -19.56 9.58 11.96
CA GLY A 203 -19.70 10.77 12.80
C GLY A 203 -18.76 10.84 14.02
N SER A 204 -17.83 9.89 14.19
CA SER A 204 -16.80 9.97 15.24
C SER A 204 -15.63 10.87 14.82
N SER A 205 -15.34 11.92 15.59
CA SER A 205 -14.16 12.78 15.37
C SER A 205 -12.90 12.14 15.97
N THR A 206 -11.86 11.95 15.16
CA THR A 206 -10.58 11.30 15.49
C THR A 206 -9.52 12.24 16.11
N ARG A 207 -9.88 13.45 16.55
CA ARG A 207 -8.91 14.36 17.22
C ARG A 207 -8.45 13.81 18.58
N GLY A 208 -7.38 13.00 18.55
CA GLY A 208 -6.44 12.80 19.66
C GLY A 208 -6.80 11.76 20.73
N LYS A 209 -7.73 10.84 20.49
CA LYS A 209 -8.05 9.74 21.44
C LYS A 209 -8.24 8.40 20.70
N PHE A 210 -8.10 7.30 21.45
CA PHE A 210 -8.36 5.93 21.01
C PHE A 210 -9.59 5.86 20.11
N LEU A 211 -9.43 5.27 18.92
CA LEU A 211 -10.49 5.07 17.96
C LEU A 211 -11.59 4.19 18.60
N PRO A 212 -12.84 4.67 18.71
CA PRO A 212 -13.92 3.87 19.28
C PRO A 212 -14.38 2.82 18.26
N LEU A 213 -13.61 1.75 18.07
CA LEU A 213 -13.91 0.72 17.07
C LEU A 213 -15.17 -0.07 17.46
N LYS A 214 -16.15 -0.09 16.56
CA LYS A 214 -17.28 -1.04 16.63
C LYS A 214 -16.88 -2.36 15.98
N TRP A 215 -16.81 -3.41 16.79
CA TRP A 215 -16.39 -4.73 16.35
C TRP A 215 -17.56 -5.57 15.83
N ARG A 216 -17.33 -6.28 14.71
CA ARG A 216 -18.24 -7.26 14.14
C ARG A 216 -17.50 -8.58 13.91
N LEU A 217 -18.11 -9.69 14.28
CA LEU A 217 -17.61 -11.04 13.97
C LEU A 217 -17.75 -11.29 12.46
N ILE A 218 -16.66 -11.65 11.80
CA ILE A 218 -16.60 -11.89 10.35
C ILE A 218 -16.13 -13.31 9.99
N GLY A 219 -15.68 -14.09 10.96
CA GLY A 219 -15.23 -15.46 10.71
C GLY A 219 -15.09 -16.25 12.01
N GLU A 220 -15.38 -17.54 11.92
CA GLU A 220 -15.22 -18.50 13.01
C GLU A 220 -14.35 -19.68 12.51
N ASN A 221 -13.62 -20.30 13.42
CA ASN A 221 -12.76 -21.48 13.18
C ASN A 221 -11.49 -21.23 12.35
N GLY A 222 -10.85 -20.07 12.54
CA GLY A 222 -9.53 -19.78 12.01
C GLY A 222 -9.50 -19.69 10.48
N VAL A 223 -8.61 -20.44 9.84
CA VAL A 223 -8.42 -20.51 8.39
C VAL A 223 -8.80 -21.92 7.92
N VAL A 224 -9.88 -22.03 7.15
CA VAL A 224 -10.38 -23.33 6.63
C VAL A 224 -10.55 -24.39 7.74
N GLY A 225 -11.09 -23.97 8.89
CA GLY A 225 -11.32 -24.86 10.03
C GLY A 225 -10.08 -25.18 10.86
N ALA A 226 -8.91 -24.65 10.50
CA ALA A 226 -7.67 -24.80 11.27
C ALA A 226 -7.35 -23.52 12.05
N LYS A 227 -6.78 -23.65 13.25
CA LYS A 227 -6.21 -22.50 13.98
C LYS A 227 -4.85 -22.16 13.36
N PRO A 228 -4.70 -21.03 12.64
CA PRO A 228 -3.43 -20.67 12.04
C PRO A 228 -2.36 -20.41 13.10
N ASP A 229 -1.15 -20.87 12.82
CA ASP A 229 0.05 -20.34 13.46
C ASP A 229 0.33 -18.94 12.89
N ALA A 230 0.36 -17.96 13.78
CA ALA A 230 0.57 -16.54 13.47
C ALA A 230 1.79 -16.28 12.57
N ARG A 231 2.83 -17.12 12.67
CA ARG A 231 4.07 -16.98 11.89
C ARG A 231 3.85 -17.14 10.39
N PHE A 232 2.80 -17.87 9.99
CA PHE A 232 2.46 -18.14 8.59
C PHE A 232 1.29 -17.29 8.09
N LEU A 233 0.84 -16.32 8.89
CA LEU A 233 -0.26 -15.44 8.59
C LEU A 233 0.27 -14.09 8.09
N ARG A 234 -0.25 -13.61 6.97
CA ARG A 234 0.04 -12.28 6.41
C ARG A 234 -1.27 -11.59 6.06
N VAL A 235 -1.26 -10.26 6.07
CA VAL A 235 -2.35 -9.46 5.53
C VAL A 235 -1.74 -8.54 4.49
N TRP A 236 -2.28 -8.58 3.28
CA TRP A 236 -1.67 -7.96 2.11
C TRP A 236 -2.72 -7.73 1.02
N ASP A 237 -2.62 -6.63 0.29
CA ASP A 237 -3.41 -6.34 -0.93
C ASP A 237 -2.87 -7.18 -2.10
N THR A 238 -3.40 -8.40 -2.27
CA THR A 238 -2.80 -9.41 -3.16
C THR A 238 -3.15 -9.25 -4.62
N ASP A 239 -4.31 -8.64 -4.91
CA ASP A 239 -4.78 -8.39 -6.27
C ASP A 239 -4.66 -6.92 -6.69
N GLY A 240 -4.23 -6.05 -5.78
CA GLY A 240 -3.98 -4.63 -6.05
C GLY A 240 -5.26 -3.81 -6.13
N ASP A 241 -6.40 -4.32 -5.66
CA ASP A 241 -7.68 -3.62 -5.70
C ASP A 241 -7.84 -2.54 -4.63
N GLY A 242 -6.81 -2.35 -3.79
CA GLY A 242 -6.79 -1.39 -2.70
C GLY A 242 -7.44 -1.91 -1.43
N ARG A 243 -7.74 -3.21 -1.35
CA ARG A 243 -8.18 -3.91 -0.14
C ARG A 243 -7.17 -4.99 0.21
N SER A 244 -7.09 -5.35 1.48
CA SER A 244 -6.19 -6.36 2.00
C SER A 244 -6.91 -7.68 2.21
N GLU A 245 -6.26 -8.75 1.80
CA GLU A 245 -6.64 -10.14 2.02
C GLU A 245 -5.82 -10.75 3.15
N VAL A 246 -6.34 -11.83 3.73
CA VAL A 246 -5.59 -12.66 4.69
C VAL A 246 -4.93 -13.82 3.96
N LEU A 247 -3.61 -13.92 4.02
CA LEU A 247 -2.86 -15.06 3.51
C LEU A 247 -2.42 -15.97 4.65
N TYR A 248 -2.55 -17.27 4.44
CA TYR A 248 -2.08 -18.27 5.39
C TYR A 248 -1.43 -19.45 4.68
N TYR A 249 -0.21 -19.78 5.09
CA TYR A 249 0.42 -21.03 4.70
C TYR A 249 0.10 -22.12 5.73
N SER A 250 -0.64 -23.12 5.30
CA SER A 250 -1.06 -24.25 6.12
C SER A 250 -0.02 -25.37 6.02
N LEU A 251 0.66 -25.66 7.14
CA LEU A 251 1.60 -26.78 7.24
C LEU A 251 0.94 -28.16 7.05
N PRO A 252 -0.28 -28.43 7.59
CA PRO A 252 -0.92 -29.74 7.45
C PRO A 252 -1.19 -30.17 6.01
N ASP A 253 -1.60 -29.25 5.13
CA ASP A 253 -1.92 -29.55 3.72
C ASP A 253 -0.87 -29.00 2.73
N GLY A 254 0.12 -28.23 3.20
CA GLY A 254 1.17 -27.65 2.37
C GLY A 254 0.69 -26.58 1.40
N LYS A 255 -0.45 -25.92 1.69
CA LYS A 255 -1.12 -24.99 0.76
C LYS A 255 -1.15 -23.57 1.27
N TRP A 256 -1.21 -22.64 0.33
CA TRP A 256 -1.55 -21.25 0.59
C TRP A 256 -3.06 -21.04 0.49
N TRP A 257 -3.61 -20.33 1.46
CA TRP A 257 -4.99 -19.95 1.53
C TRP A 257 -5.10 -18.43 1.54
N GLU A 258 -6.06 -17.90 0.80
CA GLU A 258 -6.42 -16.49 0.77
C GLU A 258 -7.84 -16.31 1.34
N GLY A 259 -7.99 -15.37 2.27
CA GLY A 259 -9.24 -14.99 2.88
C GLY A 259 -9.62 -13.59 2.44
N LYS A 260 -10.66 -13.48 1.59
CA LYS A 260 -11.21 -12.19 1.16
C LYS A 260 -12.50 -11.90 1.90
N LEU A 261 -12.63 -10.69 2.43
CA LEU A 261 -13.84 -10.27 3.13
C LEU A 261 -14.90 -9.86 2.11
N SER A 262 -16.00 -10.62 2.05
CA SER A 262 -17.13 -10.33 1.17
C SER A 262 -18.45 -10.72 1.83
N ALA A 263 -19.51 -9.95 1.57
CA ALA A 263 -20.81 -10.10 2.23
C ALA A 263 -20.72 -10.16 3.78
N GLY A 264 -19.74 -9.45 4.36
CA GLY A 264 -19.51 -9.39 5.80
C GLY A 264 -18.89 -10.64 6.44
N LYS A 265 -18.39 -11.58 5.63
CA LYS A 265 -17.67 -12.77 6.10
C LYS A 265 -16.33 -12.97 5.38
N LEU A 266 -15.35 -13.56 6.07
CA LEU A 266 -14.13 -14.05 5.42
C LEU A 266 -14.46 -15.31 4.62
N ASN A 267 -14.19 -15.24 3.32
CA ASN A 267 -14.34 -16.37 2.41
C ASN A 267 -12.94 -16.85 2.02
N TRP A 268 -12.68 -18.12 2.26
CA TRP A 268 -11.36 -18.72 2.04
C TRP A 268 -11.31 -19.44 0.69
N GLN A 269 -10.22 -19.23 -0.04
CA GLN A 269 -9.91 -19.92 -1.27
C GLN A 269 -8.46 -20.39 -1.29
N GLU A 270 -8.21 -21.53 -1.92
CA GLU A 270 -6.86 -22.02 -2.14
C GLU A 270 -6.17 -21.15 -3.21
N ILE A 271 -4.97 -20.64 -2.90
CA ILE A 271 -4.13 -19.97 -3.88
C ILE A 271 -3.51 -21.04 -4.78
N LYS A 272 -4.10 -21.24 -5.94
CA LYS A 272 -3.54 -22.11 -6.97
C LYS A 272 -2.42 -21.36 -7.67
N ARG A 273 -1.25 -21.97 -7.82
CA ARG A 273 -0.25 -21.48 -8.77
C ARG A 273 -0.89 -21.48 -10.16
N SER A 274 -1.10 -20.31 -10.75
CA SER A 274 -1.21 -20.23 -12.20
C SER A 274 0.17 -20.59 -12.77
N LEU A 275 0.25 -21.70 -13.50
CA LEU A 275 1.36 -21.93 -14.40
C LEU A 275 1.25 -20.86 -15.50
N ALA A 276 2.01 -19.78 -15.35
CA ALA A 276 2.29 -18.81 -16.39
C ALA A 276 3.79 -18.87 -16.67
#